data_AF-A0AB37QBS7-F1
#
_entry.id   AF-A0AB37QBS7-F1
#
_cell.length_a   1.000
_cell.length_b   1.000
_cell.length_c   1.000
_cell.angle_alpha   90.00
_cell.angle_beta   90.00
_cell.angle_gamma   90.00
#
_symmetry.space_group_name_H-M   'P 1'
#
loop_
_entity.id
_entity.type
_entity.pdbx_description
1 polymer ?
#
loop_
_entity_poly.entity_id
_entity_poly.type
_entity_poly.pdbx_seq_one_letter_code
_entity_poly.pdbx_strand_id
1 'polypeptide(L)'
;FFRVSLDGAEGDDTLMFGRNSGQDTASAYENRQGKTDTVRLVGLTSSEVTMSRSADDLVIGIVDTKDTLRIKYHFIENANGGYQIDRVLFADGQVWNQAAILERVFEGGEGNDTVMGLDSDDVIKGGAGDDRLSGSGGHDRLEGGSGADILNGGAGNDVLNGGTGNDSLIGGDGSDIYEINIGSGRDVINNYDVSGGTDVLQFGTEVSLEDLWFRRNGSDLEVSIIDTSDKVVVSNWYAANDYQVDQFKTADGKTLLDSQVQSLVDKMASFGVDAGAERNLTAAQQTQLDTVLAANWQ
;
A
#
# COMPACT_ATOMS: atom_id res chain seq x y z
N PHE A 1 8.10 -38.83 1.93
CA PHE A 1 6.74 -39.06 1.41
C PHE A 1 6.54 -38.14 0.21
N PHE A 2 5.64 -38.51 -0.71
CA PHE A 2 5.70 -38.23 -2.15
C PHE A 2 5.68 -36.74 -2.53
N ARG A 3 6.43 -36.36 -3.58
CA ARG A 3 6.12 -35.20 -4.42
C ARG A 3 4.82 -35.51 -5.12
N VAL A 4 3.73 -34.85 -4.74
CA VAL A 4 2.43 -35.09 -5.34
C VAL A 4 2.07 -33.91 -6.23
N SER A 5 2.20 -34.10 -7.56
CA SER A 5 1.50 -33.27 -8.55
C SER A 5 0.08 -33.81 -8.60
N LEU A 6 -0.85 -33.21 -7.87
CA LEU A 6 -2.27 -33.45 -8.04
C LEU A 6 -2.72 -32.50 -9.14
N ASP A 7 -2.73 -33.01 -10.38
CA ASP A 7 -3.58 -32.42 -11.41
C ASP A 7 -4.99 -32.84 -11.04
N GLY A 8 -5.81 -31.88 -10.61
CA GLY A 8 -7.24 -32.12 -10.37
C GLY A 8 -7.85 -32.73 -11.62
N ALA A 9 -8.54 -33.85 -11.47
CA ALA A 9 -9.33 -34.39 -12.57
C ALA A 9 -10.64 -33.57 -12.67
N GLU A 10 -11.49 -33.82 -13.67
CA GLU A 10 -12.83 -33.24 -13.63
C GLU A 10 -13.57 -33.73 -12.36
N GLY A 11 -13.95 -32.82 -11.45
CA GLY A 11 -14.55 -33.22 -10.18
C GLY A 11 -14.50 -32.15 -9.10
N ASP A 12 -15.17 -32.42 -7.97
CA ASP A 12 -14.97 -31.67 -6.74
C ASP A 12 -13.80 -32.33 -6.01
N ASP A 13 -12.60 -31.77 -6.15
CA ASP A 13 -11.39 -32.39 -5.64
C ASP A 13 -11.08 -31.98 -4.20
N THR A 14 -10.45 -32.88 -3.44
CA THR A 14 -9.93 -32.57 -2.09
C THR A 14 -8.45 -32.86 -2.01
N LEU A 15 -7.65 -31.79 -2.01
CA LEU A 15 -6.21 -31.82 -1.80
C LEU A 15 -5.92 -31.86 -0.30
N MET A 16 -5.18 -32.85 0.19
CA MET A 16 -4.79 -32.93 1.60
C MET A 16 -3.37 -32.39 1.80
N PHE A 17 -3.19 -31.49 2.75
CA PHE A 17 -1.88 -30.90 3.07
C PHE A 17 -1.70 -30.74 4.58
N GLY A 18 -0.48 -30.95 5.09
CA GLY A 18 -0.22 -30.94 6.53
C GLY A 18 1.28 -30.91 6.84
N ARG A 19 1.63 -30.95 8.13
CA ARG A 19 3.03 -30.92 8.58
C ARG A 19 3.82 -32.12 8.02
N ASN A 20 5.07 -31.87 7.64
CA ASN A 20 6.00 -32.81 7.00
C ASN A 20 5.62 -33.26 5.58
N SER A 21 4.69 -32.55 4.92
CA SER A 21 4.39 -32.75 3.50
C SER A 21 5.54 -32.34 2.58
N GLY A 22 6.38 -31.41 3.01
CA GLY A 22 7.42 -30.79 2.19
C GLY A 22 6.85 -29.69 1.30
N GLN A 23 7.48 -29.49 0.15
CA GLN A 23 7.09 -28.47 -0.82
C GLN A 23 6.36 -29.16 -1.99
N ASP A 24 5.04 -29.08 -1.98
CA ASP A 24 4.15 -29.70 -2.95
C ASP A 24 3.57 -28.68 -3.93
N THR A 25 3.05 -29.17 -5.05
CA THR A 25 2.48 -28.35 -6.11
C THR A 25 1.27 -29.05 -6.69
N ALA A 26 0.17 -28.33 -6.84
CA ALA A 26 -1.07 -28.83 -7.44
C ALA A 26 -1.62 -27.82 -8.45
N SER A 27 -2.58 -28.27 -9.26
CA SER A 27 -3.37 -27.44 -10.16
C SER A 27 -4.83 -27.83 -9.99
N ALA A 28 -5.70 -26.83 -9.81
CA ALA A 28 -7.15 -27.03 -9.72
C ALA A 28 -7.83 -26.70 -11.07
N TYR A 29 -7.14 -26.91 -12.19
CA TYR A 29 -7.70 -26.60 -13.51
C TYR A 29 -8.90 -27.48 -13.85
N GLU A 30 -10.06 -26.88 -14.08
CA GLU A 30 -11.16 -27.54 -14.80
C GLU A 30 -12.19 -26.54 -15.37
N ASN A 31 -13.04 -27.02 -16.29
CA ASN A 31 -13.96 -26.20 -17.10
C ASN A 31 -15.44 -26.32 -16.67
N ARG A 32 -15.79 -26.96 -15.54
CA ARG A 32 -17.18 -27.07 -15.08
C ARG A 32 -17.54 -25.87 -14.20
N GLN A 33 -18.76 -25.37 -14.39
CA GLN A 33 -19.31 -24.34 -13.49
C GLN A 33 -19.85 -24.98 -12.21
N GLY A 34 -19.63 -24.34 -11.07
CA GLY A 34 -20.17 -24.78 -9.77
C GLY A 34 -19.42 -25.96 -9.13
N LYS A 35 -18.17 -26.19 -9.52
CA LYS A 35 -17.24 -27.11 -8.86
C LYS A 35 -16.95 -26.67 -7.42
N THR A 36 -16.42 -27.58 -6.60
CA THR A 36 -15.91 -27.24 -5.26
C THR A 36 -14.58 -27.94 -4.98
N ASP A 37 -13.51 -27.31 -5.39
CA ASP A 37 -12.15 -27.72 -5.11
C ASP A 37 -11.74 -27.25 -3.70
N THR A 38 -11.28 -28.20 -2.89
CA THR A 38 -11.00 -27.99 -1.47
C THR A 38 -9.55 -28.33 -1.15
N VAL A 39 -8.82 -27.41 -0.53
CA VAL A 39 -7.61 -27.79 0.23
C VAL A 39 -8.02 -28.11 1.66
N ARG A 40 -7.81 -29.36 2.08
CA ARG A 40 -8.03 -29.79 3.46
C ARG A 40 -6.72 -29.80 4.22
N LEU A 41 -6.61 -28.91 5.21
CA LEU A 41 -5.46 -28.81 6.09
C LEU A 41 -5.59 -29.82 7.24
N VAL A 42 -4.68 -30.80 7.27
CA VAL A 42 -4.73 -31.93 8.19
C VAL A 42 -4.02 -31.59 9.50
N GLY A 43 -4.81 -31.48 10.57
CA GLY A 43 -4.29 -31.22 11.92
C GLY A 43 -3.78 -29.79 12.13
N LEU A 44 -4.22 -28.85 11.29
CA LEU A 44 -3.84 -27.43 11.35
C LEU A 44 -5.08 -26.56 11.54
N THR A 45 -4.91 -25.49 12.30
CA THR A 45 -5.85 -24.38 12.46
C THR A 45 -5.46 -23.20 11.56
N SER A 46 -6.33 -22.21 11.43
CA SER A 46 -6.08 -20.98 10.67
C SER A 46 -4.84 -20.21 11.12
N SER A 47 -4.55 -20.20 12.42
CA SER A 47 -3.37 -19.53 12.97
C SER A 47 -2.03 -20.18 12.63
N GLU A 48 -2.05 -21.39 12.06
CA GLU A 48 -0.84 -22.17 11.77
C GLU A 48 -0.46 -22.16 10.29
N VAL A 49 -1.17 -21.38 9.47
CA VAL A 49 -0.89 -21.28 8.02
C VAL A 49 -0.80 -19.84 7.55
N THR A 50 -0.07 -19.65 6.46
CA THR A 50 0.00 -18.39 5.72
C THR A 50 -0.59 -18.58 4.32
N MET A 51 -1.14 -17.51 3.76
CA MET A 51 -1.56 -17.44 2.37
C MET A 51 -0.73 -16.34 1.70
N SER A 52 -0.10 -16.65 0.57
CA SER A 52 0.64 -15.64 -0.19
C SER A 52 0.54 -15.90 -1.67
N ARG A 53 0.80 -14.85 -2.45
CA ARG A 53 0.85 -14.93 -3.91
C ARG A 53 2.28 -14.98 -4.41
N SER A 54 2.52 -15.80 -5.42
CA SER A 54 3.81 -15.90 -6.09
C SER A 54 3.56 -15.96 -7.59
N ALA A 55 3.67 -14.81 -8.27
CA ALA A 55 3.16 -14.62 -9.62
C ALA A 55 1.67 -15.02 -9.68
N ASP A 56 1.28 -15.93 -10.56
CA ASP A 56 -0.11 -16.35 -10.67
C ASP A 56 -0.51 -17.47 -9.69
N ASP A 57 0.40 -17.91 -8.83
CA ASP A 57 0.17 -19.05 -7.95
C ASP A 57 -0.24 -18.61 -6.54
N LEU A 58 -1.18 -19.33 -5.95
CA LEU A 58 -1.45 -19.29 -4.51
C LEU A 58 -0.45 -20.21 -3.80
N VAL A 59 0.18 -19.71 -2.74
CA VAL A 59 1.09 -20.48 -1.89
C VAL A 59 0.52 -20.54 -0.49
N ILE A 60 0.31 -21.76 0.01
CA ILE A 60 -0.12 -22.04 1.37
C ILE A 60 1.09 -22.53 2.16
N GLY A 61 1.55 -21.75 3.13
CA GLY A 61 2.67 -22.11 4.01
C GLY A 61 2.17 -22.64 5.35
N ILE A 62 2.96 -23.49 6.01
CA ILE A 62 2.73 -23.87 7.42
C ILE A 62 3.76 -23.15 8.30
N VAL A 63 3.26 -22.39 9.27
CA VAL A 63 4.06 -21.62 10.22
C VAL A 63 5.06 -22.52 10.97
N ASP A 64 6.27 -22.00 11.20
CA ASP A 64 7.41 -22.67 11.84
C ASP A 64 7.93 -23.92 11.09
N THR A 65 7.61 -24.05 9.80
CA THR A 65 8.10 -25.14 8.95
C THR A 65 8.57 -24.62 7.58
N LYS A 66 9.06 -25.54 6.74
CA LYS A 66 9.32 -25.28 5.31
C LYS A 66 8.28 -25.90 4.41
N ASP A 67 7.20 -26.44 4.99
CA ASP A 67 6.15 -27.11 4.24
C ASP A 67 5.33 -26.05 3.50
N THR A 68 5.16 -26.24 2.19
CA THR A 68 4.36 -25.34 1.34
C THR A 68 3.54 -26.12 0.34
N LEU A 69 2.31 -25.70 0.07
CA LEU A 69 1.52 -26.15 -1.07
C LEU A 69 1.34 -25.00 -2.05
N ARG A 70 1.83 -25.17 -3.28
CA ARG A 70 1.64 -24.21 -4.37
C ARG A 70 0.48 -24.64 -5.26
N ILE A 71 -0.56 -23.83 -5.37
CA ILE A 71 -1.66 -24.00 -6.32
C ILE A 71 -1.36 -23.14 -7.54
N LYS A 72 -1.04 -23.80 -8.65
CA LYS A 72 -0.62 -23.13 -9.87
C LYS A 72 -1.74 -22.35 -10.54
N TYR A 73 -1.41 -21.17 -11.06
CA TYR A 73 -2.27 -20.32 -11.87
C TYR A 73 -3.57 -19.88 -11.17
N HIS A 74 -3.64 -20.01 -9.85
CA HIS A 74 -4.79 -19.66 -9.03
C HIS A 74 -5.34 -18.26 -9.33
N PHE A 75 -4.49 -17.30 -9.67
CA PHE A 75 -4.88 -15.92 -9.94
C PHE A 75 -5.03 -15.58 -11.43
N ILE A 76 -4.93 -16.56 -12.34
CA ILE A 76 -5.28 -16.34 -13.75
C ILE A 76 -6.80 -16.31 -13.88
N GLU A 77 -7.35 -15.14 -14.17
CA GLU A 77 -8.75 -14.99 -14.53
C GLU A 77 -9.04 -15.61 -15.90
N ASN A 78 -9.85 -16.67 -15.94
CA ASN A 78 -10.46 -17.16 -17.16
C ASN A 78 -11.96 -17.32 -16.95
N ALA A 79 -12.76 -16.54 -17.69
CA ALA A 79 -14.21 -16.42 -17.57
C ALA A 79 -15.04 -17.71 -17.80
N ASN A 80 -14.42 -18.87 -18.07
CA ASN A 80 -15.12 -20.11 -18.44
C ASN A 80 -14.52 -21.40 -17.83
N GLY A 81 -13.60 -21.30 -16.87
CA GLY A 81 -12.93 -22.47 -16.27
C GLY A 81 -11.68 -22.02 -15.54
N GLY A 82 -11.59 -22.31 -14.24
CA GLY A 82 -10.62 -21.69 -13.35
C GLY A 82 -9.56 -22.66 -12.85
N TYR A 83 -8.41 -22.10 -12.47
CA TYR A 83 -7.34 -22.76 -11.71
C TYR A 83 -7.48 -22.53 -10.20
N GLN A 84 -8.53 -21.82 -9.80
CA GLN A 84 -8.81 -21.43 -8.43
C GLN A 84 -9.27 -22.63 -7.61
N ILE A 85 -8.87 -22.66 -6.33
CA ILE A 85 -9.55 -23.48 -5.33
C ILE A 85 -10.74 -22.70 -4.80
N ASP A 86 -11.82 -23.38 -4.43
CA ASP A 86 -13.01 -22.72 -3.91
C ASP A 86 -12.89 -22.43 -2.41
N ARG A 87 -12.18 -23.30 -1.68
CA ARG A 87 -12.05 -23.18 -0.24
C ARG A 87 -10.86 -23.91 0.37
N VAL A 88 -10.52 -23.48 1.58
CA VAL A 88 -9.62 -24.16 2.50
C VAL A 88 -10.41 -24.64 3.71
N LEU A 89 -10.33 -25.93 4.05
CA LEU A 89 -10.97 -26.56 5.21
C LEU A 89 -9.92 -26.89 6.28
N PHE A 90 -10.12 -26.37 7.49
CA PHE A 90 -9.25 -26.56 8.64
C PHE A 90 -9.65 -27.74 9.52
N ALA A 91 -8.76 -28.16 10.41
CA ALA A 91 -8.98 -29.30 11.31
C ALA A 91 -10.08 -29.05 12.36
N ASP A 92 -10.29 -27.79 12.75
CA ASP A 92 -11.34 -27.35 13.67
C ASP A 92 -12.70 -27.16 12.97
N GLY A 93 -12.77 -27.39 11.65
CA GLY A 93 -13.98 -27.23 10.85
C GLY A 93 -14.19 -25.81 10.33
N GLN A 94 -13.29 -24.86 10.60
CA GLN A 94 -13.30 -23.56 9.94
C GLN A 94 -13.12 -23.74 8.42
N VAL A 95 -13.78 -22.88 7.64
CA VAL A 95 -13.65 -22.85 6.18
C VAL A 95 -13.34 -21.43 5.74
N TRP A 96 -12.31 -21.27 4.92
CA TRP A 96 -12.09 -20.04 4.15
C TRP A 96 -12.61 -20.26 2.73
N ASN A 97 -13.44 -19.34 2.25
CA ASN A 97 -13.85 -19.27 0.85
C ASN A 97 -12.84 -18.42 0.04
N GLN A 98 -13.06 -18.27 -1.27
CA GLN A 98 -12.19 -17.46 -2.14
C GLN A 98 -11.93 -16.04 -1.61
N ALA A 99 -12.98 -15.34 -1.16
CA ALA A 99 -12.83 -13.98 -0.62
C ALA A 99 -11.93 -13.95 0.65
N ALA A 100 -12.13 -14.89 1.57
CA ALA A 100 -11.30 -14.99 2.77
C ALA A 100 -9.85 -15.43 2.48
N ILE A 101 -9.64 -16.19 1.39
CA ILE A 101 -8.29 -16.51 0.89
C ILE A 101 -7.64 -15.25 0.34
N LEU A 102 -8.33 -14.49 -0.51
CA LEU A 102 -7.83 -13.24 -1.09
C LEU A 102 -7.46 -12.21 -0.03
N GLU A 103 -8.33 -11.97 0.95
CA GLU A 103 -8.06 -11.07 2.08
C GLU A 103 -6.71 -11.36 2.74
N ARG A 104 -6.36 -12.64 2.90
CA ARG A 104 -5.10 -13.07 3.53
C ARG A 104 -3.90 -13.04 2.60
N VAL A 105 -4.14 -13.12 1.30
CA VAL A 105 -3.08 -12.98 0.30
C VAL A 105 -2.62 -11.53 0.23
N PHE A 106 -3.52 -10.59 0.53
CA PHE A 106 -3.26 -9.14 0.52
C PHE A 106 -2.87 -8.57 1.89
N GLU A 107 -2.71 -9.43 2.90
CA GLU A 107 -2.20 -9.04 4.22
C GLU A 107 -0.84 -9.68 4.46
N GLY A 108 0.18 -8.85 4.64
CA GLY A 108 1.45 -9.25 5.22
C GLY A 108 1.35 -9.50 6.74
N GLY A 109 2.49 -9.66 7.37
CA GLY A 109 2.63 -10.12 8.75
C GLY A 109 3.56 -9.25 9.58
N GLU A 110 4.38 -9.91 10.42
CA GLU A 110 5.27 -9.24 11.38
C GLU A 110 6.71 -9.05 10.84
N GLY A 111 6.96 -9.39 9.59
CA GLY A 111 8.28 -9.26 8.98
C GLY A 111 8.18 -8.75 7.56
N ASN A 112 9.34 -8.55 6.94
CA ASN A 112 9.43 -7.96 5.61
C ASN A 112 8.74 -8.82 4.55
N ASP A 113 7.62 -8.35 4.03
CA ASP A 113 6.77 -9.04 3.09
C ASP A 113 6.82 -8.44 1.69
N THR A 114 6.30 -9.20 0.72
CA THR A 114 6.08 -8.72 -0.64
C THR A 114 4.69 -9.13 -1.06
N VAL A 115 3.82 -8.14 -1.24
CA VAL A 115 2.39 -8.33 -1.51
C VAL A 115 2.05 -7.65 -2.83
N MET A 116 1.33 -8.37 -3.69
CA MET A 116 0.99 -7.93 -5.04
C MET A 116 -0.50 -8.15 -5.32
N GLY A 117 -1.20 -7.04 -5.58
CA GLY A 117 -2.58 -6.96 -6.03
C GLY A 117 -2.77 -7.46 -7.46
N LEU A 118 -4.03 -7.57 -7.85
CA LEU A 118 -4.55 -8.01 -9.13
C LEU A 118 -4.78 -6.79 -10.03
N ASP A 119 -5.45 -6.98 -11.17
CA ASP A 119 -5.89 -5.87 -12.02
C ASP A 119 -7.29 -5.34 -11.59
N SER A 120 -7.66 -5.57 -10.32
CA SER A 120 -8.94 -5.19 -9.71
C SER A 120 -8.70 -4.39 -8.44
N ASP A 121 -9.65 -3.54 -8.05
CA ASP A 121 -9.60 -2.77 -6.80
C ASP A 121 -9.30 -3.66 -5.57
N ASP A 122 -8.13 -3.45 -4.98
CA ASP A 122 -7.61 -4.23 -3.86
C ASP A 122 -7.39 -3.40 -2.60
N VAL A 123 -7.42 -4.08 -1.45
CA VAL A 123 -6.99 -3.53 -0.16
C VAL A 123 -5.80 -4.34 0.31
N ILE A 124 -4.62 -3.73 0.31
CA ILE A 124 -3.34 -4.37 0.58
C ILE A 124 -2.75 -3.78 1.86
N LYS A 125 -2.30 -4.65 2.77
CA LYS A 125 -1.66 -4.25 4.03
C LYS A 125 -0.30 -4.96 4.18
N GLY A 126 0.75 -4.21 4.50
CA GLY A 126 2.09 -4.76 4.77
C GLY A 126 2.18 -5.34 6.18
N GLY A 127 1.80 -4.57 7.19
CA GLY A 127 1.84 -5.00 8.58
C GLY A 127 3.06 -4.42 9.29
N ALA A 128 3.91 -5.26 9.87
CA ALA A 128 5.17 -4.82 10.46
C ALA A 128 6.36 -5.39 9.69
N GLY A 129 7.44 -4.62 9.61
CA GLY A 129 8.61 -4.97 8.81
C GLY A 129 8.78 -4.00 7.65
N ASP A 130 9.86 -4.16 6.89
CA ASP A 130 10.09 -3.33 5.71
C ASP A 130 9.47 -4.01 4.47
N ASP A 131 8.26 -3.57 4.12
CA ASP A 131 7.40 -4.25 3.16
C ASP A 131 7.51 -3.69 1.74
N ARG A 132 7.09 -4.51 0.77
CA ARG A 132 6.94 -4.12 -0.65
C ARG A 132 5.54 -4.42 -1.12
N LEU A 133 4.76 -3.38 -1.35
CA LEU A 133 3.36 -3.47 -1.76
C LEU A 133 3.20 -2.94 -3.19
N SER A 134 2.44 -3.66 -4.01
CA SER A 134 2.09 -3.28 -5.38
C SER A 134 0.59 -3.48 -5.60
N GLY A 135 -0.15 -2.44 -5.96
CA GLY A 135 -1.57 -2.53 -6.31
C GLY A 135 -1.80 -3.20 -7.67
N SER A 136 -0.89 -2.95 -8.61
CA SER A 136 -0.95 -3.40 -10.01
C SER A 136 -1.93 -2.59 -10.84
N GLY A 137 -3.20 -2.97 -10.93
CA GLY A 137 -4.19 -2.18 -11.65
C GLY A 137 -5.51 -2.17 -10.91
N GLY A 138 -6.30 -1.11 -11.06
CA GLY A 138 -7.53 -0.94 -10.29
C GLY A 138 -7.44 0.30 -9.41
N HIS A 139 -8.44 0.48 -8.54
CA HIS A 139 -8.43 1.56 -7.55
C HIS A 139 -8.04 0.98 -6.19
N ASP A 140 -6.76 1.02 -5.88
CA ASP A 140 -6.20 0.27 -4.77
C ASP A 140 -6.04 1.10 -3.50
N ARG A 141 -6.12 0.44 -2.34
CA ARG A 141 -5.72 1.01 -1.05
C ARG A 141 -4.54 0.23 -0.49
N LEU A 142 -3.40 0.89 -0.36
CA LEU A 142 -2.16 0.32 0.16
C LEU A 142 -1.84 0.93 1.53
N GLU A 143 -1.67 0.07 2.53
CA GLU A 143 -1.28 0.44 3.90
C GLU A 143 0.04 -0.27 4.24
N GLY A 144 1.15 0.46 4.34
CA GLY A 144 2.48 -0.10 4.68
C GLY A 144 2.48 -0.69 6.08
N GLY A 145 2.23 0.16 7.08
CA GLY A 145 2.08 -0.25 8.46
C GLY A 145 3.24 0.27 9.30
N SER A 146 4.12 -0.58 9.80
CA SER A 146 5.30 -0.13 10.54
C SER A 146 6.59 -0.68 9.95
N GLY A 147 7.53 0.19 9.63
CA GLY A 147 8.80 -0.20 9.02
C GLY A 147 9.19 0.79 7.94
N ALA A 148 10.19 0.48 7.13
CA ALA A 148 10.51 1.30 5.96
C ALA A 148 9.93 0.65 4.70
N ASP A 149 8.74 1.08 4.31
CA ASP A 149 7.93 0.42 3.29
C ASP A 149 8.12 1.03 1.89
N ILE A 150 7.85 0.23 0.88
CA ILE A 150 7.76 0.67 -0.52
C ILE A 150 6.37 0.33 -1.04
N LEU A 151 5.58 1.36 -1.34
CA LEU A 151 4.23 1.25 -1.86
C LEU A 151 4.21 1.75 -3.31
N ASN A 152 3.63 0.95 -4.21
CA ASN A 152 3.39 1.30 -5.60
C ASN A 152 1.92 1.04 -5.94
N GLY A 153 1.12 2.09 -6.17
CA GLY A 153 -0.29 1.95 -6.55
C GLY A 153 -0.42 1.23 -7.88
N GLY A 154 0.18 1.79 -8.92
CA GLY A 154 0.24 1.19 -10.25
C GLY A 154 -0.66 1.95 -11.21
N ALA A 155 -1.66 1.31 -11.79
CA ALA A 155 -2.58 1.95 -12.71
C ALA A 155 -3.97 2.10 -12.08
N GLY A 156 -4.45 3.34 -11.99
CA GLY A 156 -5.76 3.69 -11.48
C GLY A 156 -5.68 4.77 -10.41
N ASN A 157 -6.72 4.90 -9.61
CA ASN A 157 -6.77 5.98 -8.62
C ASN A 157 -6.55 5.37 -7.25
N ASP A 158 -5.35 5.52 -6.71
CA ASP A 158 -4.90 4.75 -5.57
C ASP A 158 -4.84 5.59 -4.29
N VAL A 159 -4.91 4.93 -3.15
CA VAL A 159 -4.72 5.54 -1.83
C VAL A 159 -3.56 4.87 -1.14
N LEU A 160 -2.49 5.62 -0.90
CA LEU A 160 -1.24 5.14 -0.32
C LEU A 160 -1.04 5.75 1.07
N ASN A 161 -0.85 4.89 2.06
CA ASN A 161 -0.49 5.27 3.43
C ASN A 161 0.71 4.42 3.87
N GLY A 162 1.88 5.05 4.00
CA GLY A 162 3.09 4.34 4.46
C GLY A 162 2.96 3.81 5.89
N GLY A 163 2.16 4.47 6.72
CA GLY A 163 2.04 4.14 8.13
C GLY A 163 3.12 4.87 8.93
N THR A 164 3.82 4.18 9.82
CA THR A 164 4.93 4.72 10.61
C THR A 164 6.26 4.26 10.04
N GLY A 165 7.19 5.17 9.81
CA GLY A 165 8.51 4.78 9.35
C GLY A 165 9.15 5.80 8.46
N ASN A 166 9.89 5.35 7.44
CA ASN A 166 10.38 6.26 6.42
C ASN A 166 10.09 5.58 5.08
N ASP A 167 8.97 5.95 4.48
CA ASP A 167 8.36 5.15 3.42
C ASP A 167 8.62 5.77 2.04
N SER A 168 8.56 4.94 1.02
CA SER A 168 8.61 5.34 -0.39
C SER A 168 7.25 5.09 -1.03
N LEU A 169 6.56 6.16 -1.41
CA LEU A 169 5.23 6.11 -1.98
C LEU A 169 5.27 6.49 -3.47
N ILE A 170 4.75 5.62 -4.32
CA ILE A 170 4.68 5.79 -5.77
C ILE A 170 3.21 5.60 -6.16
N GLY A 171 2.50 6.67 -6.51
CA GLY A 171 1.09 6.59 -6.91
C GLY A 171 0.95 5.79 -8.19
N GLY A 172 1.46 6.35 -9.29
CA GLY A 172 1.51 5.70 -10.59
C GLY A 172 0.73 6.49 -11.62
N ASP A 173 -0.01 5.80 -12.48
CA ASP A 173 -0.88 6.43 -13.46
C ASP A 173 -2.27 6.64 -12.83
N GLY A 174 -2.79 7.86 -12.79
CA GLY A 174 -4.16 8.14 -12.35
C GLY A 174 -4.23 9.29 -11.35
N SER A 175 -5.28 9.33 -10.53
CA SER A 175 -5.45 10.37 -9.50
C SER A 175 -5.28 9.79 -8.12
N ASP A 176 -4.12 10.02 -7.52
CA ASP A 176 -3.69 9.32 -6.32
C ASP A 176 -3.81 10.16 -5.05
N ILE A 177 -3.96 9.49 -3.92
CA ILE A 177 -4.00 10.11 -2.59
C ILE A 177 -2.87 9.54 -1.75
N TYR A 178 -1.97 10.41 -1.29
CA TYR A 178 -0.92 10.09 -0.34
C TYR A 178 -1.35 10.58 1.05
N GLU A 179 -1.59 9.66 1.99
CA GLU A 179 -2.03 9.98 3.35
C GLU A 179 -0.82 10.15 4.30
N ILE A 180 -0.66 11.33 4.88
CA ILE A 180 0.41 11.64 5.85
C ILE A 180 -0.19 12.04 7.20
N ASN A 181 0.23 11.38 8.27
CA ASN A 181 -0.23 11.62 9.63
C ASN A 181 0.92 12.05 10.54
N ILE A 182 0.60 12.53 11.75
CA ILE A 182 1.60 12.65 12.80
C ILE A 182 2.10 11.24 13.15
N GLY A 183 3.42 11.08 13.23
CA GLY A 183 4.08 9.79 13.45
C GLY A 183 4.38 9.01 12.17
N SER A 184 4.05 9.54 10.98
CA SER A 184 4.42 8.89 9.71
C SER A 184 5.92 8.81 9.48
N GLY A 185 6.69 9.70 10.11
CA GLY A 185 8.14 9.77 9.97
C GLY A 185 8.54 10.49 8.70
N ARG A 186 9.50 9.97 7.92
CA ARG A 186 10.10 10.70 6.81
C ARG A 186 9.87 10.04 5.47
N ASP A 187 8.76 10.41 4.85
CA ASP A 187 8.29 9.78 3.63
C ASP A 187 8.78 10.51 2.38
N VAL A 188 8.93 9.74 1.31
CA VAL A 188 9.30 10.22 -0.01
C VAL A 188 8.22 9.81 -1.00
N ILE A 189 7.64 10.81 -1.66
CA ILE A 189 6.69 10.62 -2.74
C ILE A 189 7.42 10.77 -4.07
N ASN A 190 7.14 9.83 -4.97
CA ASN A 190 7.43 9.94 -6.39
C ASN A 190 6.10 10.01 -7.16
N ASN A 191 5.65 11.23 -7.44
CA ASN A 191 4.42 11.50 -8.16
C ASN A 191 4.67 11.64 -9.67
N TYR A 192 5.54 10.81 -10.24
CA TYR A 192 5.82 10.89 -11.67
C TYR A 192 4.64 10.33 -12.47
N ASP A 193 3.78 11.22 -12.97
CA ASP A 193 2.62 10.88 -13.79
C ASP A 193 2.61 11.74 -15.07
N VAL A 194 2.66 11.05 -16.22
CA VAL A 194 2.56 11.68 -17.55
C VAL A 194 1.17 11.54 -18.17
N SER A 195 0.34 10.68 -17.60
CA SER A 195 -1.04 10.44 -18.03
C SER A 195 -1.97 11.57 -17.56
N GLY A 196 -1.59 12.20 -16.45
CA GLY A 196 -2.28 13.31 -15.80
C GLY A 196 -3.34 12.77 -14.83
N GLY A 197 -3.60 13.53 -13.79
CA GLY A 197 -4.51 13.15 -12.72
C GLY A 197 -4.87 14.34 -11.87
N THR A 198 -5.47 14.07 -10.72
CA THR A 198 -5.49 15.05 -9.63
C THR A 198 -4.96 14.36 -8.39
N ASP A 199 -3.66 14.53 -8.17
CA ASP A 199 -2.95 13.92 -7.07
C ASP A 199 -3.06 14.78 -5.82
N VAL A 200 -3.22 14.11 -4.68
CA VAL A 200 -3.52 14.76 -3.41
C VAL A 200 -2.56 14.29 -2.35
N LEU A 201 -1.83 15.23 -1.75
CA LEU A 201 -1.19 15.02 -0.46
C LEU A 201 -2.17 15.35 0.66
N GLN A 202 -2.73 14.31 1.28
CA GLN A 202 -3.76 14.41 2.30
C GLN A 202 -3.13 14.31 3.70
N PHE A 203 -3.28 15.36 4.49
CA PHE A 203 -2.85 15.39 5.89
C PHE A 203 -3.96 14.91 6.83
N GLY A 204 -3.55 14.19 7.88
CA GLY A 204 -4.41 13.65 8.92
C GLY A 204 -5.15 14.68 9.77
N THR A 205 -6.09 14.23 10.60
CA THR A 205 -7.00 15.09 11.40
C THR A 205 -6.30 15.95 12.45
N GLU A 206 -5.08 15.60 12.83
CA GLU A 206 -4.29 16.33 13.84
C GLU A 206 -3.33 17.36 13.21
N VAL A 207 -3.32 17.49 11.88
CA VAL A 207 -2.44 18.40 11.15
C VAL A 207 -3.26 19.53 10.55
N SER A 208 -3.04 20.75 11.04
CA SER A 208 -3.62 21.96 10.46
C SER A 208 -2.66 22.60 9.46
N LEU A 209 -3.14 23.54 8.64
CA LEU A 209 -2.26 24.25 7.71
C LEU A 209 -1.20 25.09 8.43
N GLU A 210 -1.47 25.48 9.67
CA GLU A 210 -0.55 26.25 10.51
C GLU A 210 0.60 25.39 11.05
N ASP A 211 0.46 24.06 10.99
CA ASP A 211 1.49 23.09 11.36
C ASP A 211 2.40 22.71 10.18
N LEU A 212 2.14 23.22 8.98
CA LEU A 212 2.89 22.84 7.78
C LEU A 212 3.95 23.88 7.42
N TRP A 213 5.17 23.40 7.14
CA TRP A 213 6.25 24.22 6.63
C TRP A 213 6.81 23.70 5.31
N PHE A 214 6.69 24.52 4.27
CA PHE A 214 7.13 24.23 2.91
C PHE A 214 8.54 24.78 2.67
N ARG A 215 9.43 23.93 2.17
CA ARG A 215 10.81 24.29 1.87
C ARG A 215 11.23 23.65 0.55
N ARG A 216 11.90 24.42 -0.30
CA ARG A 216 12.62 23.87 -1.46
C ARG A 216 13.96 23.30 -1.02
N ASN A 217 14.24 22.07 -1.42
CA ASN A 217 15.55 21.42 -1.22
C ASN A 217 16.06 20.89 -2.57
N GLY A 218 16.90 21.66 -3.26
CA GLY A 218 17.36 21.29 -4.61
C GLY A 218 16.21 21.24 -5.62
N SER A 219 15.96 20.05 -6.18
CA SER A 219 14.84 19.74 -7.07
C SER A 219 13.55 19.37 -6.34
N ASP A 220 13.60 19.15 -5.02
CA ASP A 220 12.51 18.55 -4.28
C ASP A 220 11.74 19.60 -3.48
N LEU A 221 10.48 19.30 -3.20
CA LEU A 221 9.66 20.02 -2.24
C LEU A 221 9.63 19.23 -0.93
N GLU A 222 10.05 19.85 0.16
CA GLU A 222 9.90 19.31 1.50
C GLU A 222 8.73 19.98 2.20
N VAL A 223 7.87 19.18 2.85
CA VAL A 223 6.81 19.66 3.74
C VAL A 223 7.02 19.02 5.11
N SER A 224 7.35 19.85 6.11
CA SER A 224 7.55 19.40 7.49
C SER A 224 6.31 19.65 8.32
N ILE A 225 5.99 18.75 9.25
CA ILE A 225 4.99 18.99 10.29
C ILE A 225 5.72 19.57 11.50
N ILE A 226 5.46 20.84 11.79
CA ILE A 226 6.15 21.60 12.83
C ILE A 226 5.96 20.92 14.20
N ASP A 227 7.00 20.96 15.05
CA ASP A 227 7.07 20.30 16.38
C ASP A 227 7.05 18.77 16.35
N THR A 228 7.18 18.16 15.18
CA THR A 228 7.36 16.72 15.02
C THR A 228 8.69 16.41 14.32
N SER A 229 9.01 15.12 14.21
CA SER A 229 10.07 14.63 13.30
C SER A 229 9.56 14.35 11.89
N ASP A 230 8.25 14.50 11.67
CA ASP A 230 7.54 14.06 10.48
C ASP A 230 7.77 15.04 9.33
N LYS A 231 8.03 14.47 8.16
CA LYS A 231 8.30 15.22 6.94
C LYS A 231 7.95 14.37 5.74
N VAL A 232 7.37 14.99 4.73
CA VAL A 232 7.20 14.39 3.42
C VAL A 232 8.02 15.15 2.38
N VAL A 233 8.66 14.41 1.49
CA VAL A 233 9.44 14.95 0.36
C VAL A 233 8.76 14.54 -0.94
N VAL A 234 8.29 15.51 -1.72
CA VAL A 234 7.85 15.27 -3.09
C VAL A 234 9.07 15.40 -4.00
N SER A 235 9.54 14.26 -4.49
CA SER A 235 10.78 14.16 -5.28
C SER A 235 10.61 14.89 -6.61
N ASN A 236 11.64 15.64 -7.02
CA ASN A 236 11.69 16.31 -8.32
C ASN A 236 10.57 17.34 -8.60
N TRP A 237 9.85 17.81 -7.58
CA TRP A 237 8.82 18.85 -7.69
C TRP A 237 9.20 20.03 -8.62
N TYR A 238 10.44 20.50 -8.52
CA TYR A 238 10.96 21.64 -9.28
C TYR A 238 11.65 21.27 -10.60
N ALA A 239 11.65 19.99 -10.98
CA ALA A 239 12.24 19.51 -12.22
C ALA A 239 11.25 19.59 -13.40
N ALA A 240 10.00 19.18 -13.20
CA ALA A 240 8.90 19.29 -14.15
C ALA A 240 7.55 19.20 -13.41
N ASN A 241 6.47 19.63 -14.07
CA ASN A 241 5.12 19.57 -13.50
C ASN A 241 4.64 18.13 -13.30
N ASP A 242 5.08 17.20 -14.14
CA ASP A 242 4.75 15.77 -14.06
C ASP A 242 5.24 15.08 -12.76
N TYR A 243 5.92 15.79 -11.85
CA TYR A 243 6.34 15.28 -10.53
C TYR A 243 5.59 15.93 -9.37
N GLN A 244 4.69 16.88 -9.64
CA GLN A 244 3.98 17.65 -8.63
C GLN A 244 2.68 16.95 -8.28
N VAL A 245 2.36 16.86 -7.00
CA VAL A 245 0.97 16.65 -6.59
C VAL A 245 0.16 17.92 -6.87
N ASP A 246 -1.07 17.78 -7.36
CA ASP A 246 -1.94 18.93 -7.69
C ASP A 246 -2.43 19.68 -6.45
N GLN A 247 -2.68 18.94 -5.36
CA GLN A 247 -3.36 19.47 -4.19
C GLN A 247 -2.72 19.00 -2.87
N PHE A 248 -2.68 19.90 -1.91
CA PHE A 248 -2.42 19.59 -0.50
C PHE A 248 -3.72 19.84 0.26
N LYS A 249 -4.14 18.86 1.08
CA LYS A 249 -5.41 18.94 1.81
C LYS A 249 -5.24 18.66 3.29
N THR A 250 -5.88 19.47 4.12
CA THR A 250 -6.06 19.19 5.54
C THR A 250 -7.42 18.52 5.78
N ALA A 251 -7.57 17.82 6.90
CA ALA A 251 -8.80 17.09 7.19
C ALA A 251 -10.06 17.96 7.36
N ASP A 252 -9.90 19.26 7.63
CA ASP A 252 -10.99 20.24 7.67
C ASP A 252 -11.45 20.69 6.27
N GLY A 253 -10.84 20.16 5.21
CA GLY A 253 -11.20 20.37 3.82
C GLY A 253 -10.49 21.55 3.15
N LYS A 254 -9.61 22.28 3.86
CA LYS A 254 -8.84 23.35 3.23
C LYS A 254 -7.90 22.77 2.19
N THR A 255 -7.81 23.44 1.05
CA THR A 255 -7.04 22.99 -0.10
C THR A 255 -6.03 24.05 -0.52
N LEU A 256 -4.79 23.65 -0.74
CA LEU A 256 -3.74 24.43 -1.39
C LEU A 256 -3.42 23.78 -2.73
N LEU A 257 -3.47 24.56 -3.81
CA LEU A 257 -3.10 24.09 -5.14
C LEU A 257 -1.59 24.18 -5.36
N ASP A 258 -1.05 23.28 -6.19
CA ASP A 258 0.33 23.28 -6.71
C ASP A 258 0.83 24.69 -7.11
N SER A 259 0.00 25.43 -7.85
CA SER A 259 0.24 26.77 -8.37
C SER A 259 0.43 27.84 -7.28
N GLN A 260 0.02 27.54 -6.05
CA GLN A 260 0.10 28.42 -4.89
C GLN A 260 1.26 28.06 -3.95
N VAL A 261 1.83 26.85 -4.06
CA VAL A 261 2.91 26.35 -3.20
C VAL A 261 4.12 27.28 -3.22
N GLN A 262 4.48 27.82 -4.39
CA GLN A 262 5.65 28.72 -4.50
C GLN A 262 5.50 29.97 -3.63
N SER A 263 4.29 30.50 -3.46
CA SER A 263 4.05 31.67 -2.60
C SER A 263 4.40 31.37 -1.14
N LEU A 264 4.07 30.17 -0.66
CA LEU A 264 4.41 29.72 0.69
C LEU A 264 5.90 29.48 0.83
N VAL A 265 6.52 28.78 -0.12
CA VAL A 265 7.96 28.49 -0.11
C VAL A 265 8.79 29.78 -0.07
N ASP A 266 8.49 30.75 -0.94
CA ASP A 266 9.18 32.04 -0.96
C ASP A 266 8.99 32.80 0.36
N LYS A 267 7.78 32.76 0.91
CA LYS A 267 7.47 33.47 2.15
C LYS A 267 8.18 32.85 3.34
N MET A 268 8.11 31.54 3.49
CA MET A 268 8.75 30.77 4.56
C MET A 268 10.28 30.90 4.49
N ALA A 269 10.86 30.85 3.29
CA ALA A 269 12.28 31.11 3.09
C ALA A 269 12.70 32.54 3.50
N SER A 270 11.84 33.55 3.27
CA SER A 270 12.13 34.95 3.64
C SER A 270 12.32 35.19 5.13
N PHE A 271 11.83 34.27 5.97
CA PHE A 271 11.98 34.37 7.42
C PHE A 271 13.36 33.95 7.92
N GLY A 272 14.16 33.24 7.09
CA GLY A 272 15.52 32.84 7.43
C GLY A 272 15.61 31.86 8.60
N VAL A 273 14.60 30.98 8.74
CA VAL A 273 14.51 30.01 9.83
C VAL A 273 15.13 28.68 9.40
N ASP A 274 16.03 28.17 10.23
CA ASP A 274 16.66 26.86 10.03
C ASP A 274 15.64 25.72 10.13
N ALA A 275 15.96 24.59 9.50
CA ALA A 275 15.16 23.37 9.61
C ALA A 275 15.06 22.90 11.07
N GLY A 276 13.84 22.67 11.54
CA GLY A 276 13.54 22.28 12.94
C GLY A 276 13.37 23.47 13.90
N ALA A 277 13.49 24.71 13.41
CA ALA A 277 13.30 25.92 14.21
C ALA A 277 12.05 26.72 13.79
N GLU A 278 11.16 26.13 13.00
CA GLU A 278 10.03 26.79 12.31
C GLU A 278 9.08 27.54 13.28
N ARG A 279 9.00 27.16 14.56
CA ARG A 279 8.21 27.88 15.58
C ARG A 279 8.81 29.18 16.08
N ASN A 280 10.09 29.44 15.81
CA ASN A 280 10.80 30.61 16.34
C ASN A 280 10.56 31.88 15.52
N LEU A 281 9.32 32.10 15.07
CA LEU A 281 8.94 33.32 14.38
C LEU A 281 8.70 34.46 15.37
N THR A 282 9.13 35.66 14.99
CA THR A 282 8.69 36.88 15.67
C THR A 282 7.18 37.09 15.42
N ALA A 283 6.50 37.81 16.32
CA ALA A 283 5.08 38.13 16.13
C ALA A 283 4.78 38.79 14.76
N ALA A 284 5.69 39.64 14.27
CA ALA A 284 5.55 40.27 12.97
C ALA A 284 5.67 39.27 11.80
N GLN A 285 6.58 38.29 11.91
CA GLN A 285 6.70 37.22 10.90
C GLN A 285 5.48 36.30 10.94
N GLN A 286 4.98 35.95 12.13
CA GLN A 286 3.75 35.15 12.28
C GLN A 286 2.57 35.82 11.59
N THR A 287 2.31 37.11 11.85
CA THR A 287 1.23 37.85 11.17
C THR A 287 1.38 37.83 9.65
N GLN A 288 2.61 37.90 9.14
CA GLN A 288 2.86 37.81 7.70
C GLN A 288 2.65 36.39 7.15
N LEU A 289 2.98 35.34 7.92
CA LEU A 289 2.72 33.96 7.56
C LEU A 289 1.21 33.68 7.51
N ASP A 290 0.47 34.06 8.55
CA ASP A 290 -0.99 33.91 8.63
C ASP A 290 -1.70 34.55 7.42
N THR A 291 -1.21 35.72 6.99
CA THR A 291 -1.74 36.42 5.80
C THR A 291 -1.54 35.61 4.52
N VAL A 292 -0.38 34.98 4.35
CA VAL A 292 -0.07 34.19 3.15
C VAL A 292 -0.80 32.85 3.19
N LEU A 293 -0.91 32.22 4.37
CA LEU A 293 -1.71 31.01 4.55
C LEU A 293 -3.18 31.25 4.16
N ALA A 294 -3.80 32.29 4.72
CA ALA A 294 -5.20 32.63 4.43
C ALA A 294 -5.46 33.06 2.97
N ALA A 295 -4.44 33.54 2.25
CA ALA A 295 -4.56 33.94 0.86
C ALA A 295 -4.44 32.76 -0.13
N ASN A 296 -3.76 31.69 0.27
CA ASN A 296 -3.48 30.56 -0.60
C ASN A 296 -4.39 29.36 -0.32
N TRP A 297 -4.64 29.03 0.94
CA TRP A 297 -5.53 27.93 1.30
C TRP A 297 -7.00 28.35 1.17
N GLN A 298 -7.80 27.57 0.43
CA GLN A 298 -9.24 27.79 0.20
C GLN A 298 -10.11 26.77 0.92
#